data_AF-A0A1R1XGP6-F1
#
_entry.id   AF-A0A1R1XGP6-F1
#
_cell.length_a   1.000
_cell.length_b   1.000
_cell.length_c   1.000
_cell.angle_alpha   90.00
_cell.angle_beta   90.00
_cell.angle_gamma   90.00
#
_symmetry.space_group_name_H-M   'P 1'
#
loop_
_entity.id
_entity.type
_entity.pdbx_description
1 polymer ?
#
loop_
_entity_poly.entity_id
_entity_poly.type
_entity_poly.pdbx_seq_one_letter_code
_entity_poly.pdbx_strand_id
1 'polypeptide(L)'
;MTKLNILIYAISTLATVASSASIISVYEPLNINGTNTIIRQKEVQLPSYGIIHKDAASSRLVYDSNSISTTGWTAKNLAFIETRKFKGNGIECRNCSTNSFGELKIINIDGFGKCVGGFCEYQNSGCYYNIQQKYWWKCKPEEYNEKKQLTKKEECESFKSIDPFTIVKSGNQKYDLNKPITFPCNKDGFDIDLDIETQDDLYLMLSDKKVYSPSDSVIEIAYNFSEKQYKITEGVVSQASSSSQAPGSSKAFNGRIRIMYTGYYLNIYINNEGEPFIIVENKAFKALYFGPKSGKVDVTFGFLGCYSSECDAVDETTPAQPTLTTTAQPTLTTTAQPTLTSAAQPASASSSTAVVSSTQQIEQCE
;
A
#
# COMPACT_ATOMS: atom_id res chain seq x y z
N MET A 1 78.91 0.15 -8.50
CA MET A 1 77.94 1.08 -9.11
C MET A 1 77.39 0.38 -10.36
N THR A 2 76.11 0.44 -10.71
CA THR A 2 75.01 1.30 -10.26
C THR A 2 73.70 0.48 -10.21
N LYS A 3 72.79 0.73 -9.26
CA LYS A 3 71.45 0.12 -9.27
C LYS A 3 70.51 0.93 -10.18
N LEU A 4 69.71 0.27 -10.99
CA LEU A 4 68.61 0.90 -11.74
C LEU A 4 67.29 0.19 -11.42
N ASN A 5 66.56 0.70 -10.42
CA ASN A 5 65.19 0.27 -10.15
C ASN A 5 64.26 0.98 -11.13
N ILE A 6 63.62 0.25 -12.04
CA ILE A 6 62.52 0.76 -12.87
C ILE A 6 61.21 0.30 -12.23
N LEU A 7 60.55 1.22 -11.51
CA LEU A 7 59.24 0.99 -10.90
C LEU A 7 58.15 1.56 -11.83
N ILE A 8 57.40 0.69 -12.49
CA ILE A 8 56.34 1.11 -13.43
C ILE A 8 55.06 1.42 -12.65
N TYR A 9 54.78 2.71 -12.46
CA TYR A 9 53.49 3.16 -11.94
C TYR A 9 52.42 3.11 -13.04
N ALA A 10 51.58 2.07 -13.01
CA ALA A 10 50.36 2.01 -13.82
C ALA A 10 49.27 2.86 -13.16
N ILE A 11 49.14 4.13 -13.56
CA ILE A 11 48.06 5.01 -13.12
C ILE A 11 46.80 4.69 -13.93
N SER A 12 45.97 3.79 -13.42
CA SER A 12 44.66 3.46 -13.97
C SER A 12 43.66 4.59 -13.66
N THR A 13 43.54 5.55 -14.57
CA THR A 13 42.50 6.58 -14.51
C THR A 13 41.12 5.96 -14.72
N LEU A 14 40.47 5.54 -13.64
CA LEU A 14 39.05 5.19 -13.64
C LEU A 14 38.23 6.44 -13.94
N ALA A 15 37.89 6.62 -15.22
CA ALA A 15 36.92 7.61 -15.64
C ALA A 15 35.54 7.20 -15.09
N THR A 16 35.14 7.81 -13.98
CA THR A 16 33.79 7.69 -13.44
C THR A 16 32.80 8.27 -14.43
N VAL A 17 32.16 7.40 -15.21
CA VAL A 17 31.03 7.77 -16.07
C VAL A 17 29.87 8.14 -15.17
N ALA A 18 29.82 9.41 -14.78
CA ALA A 18 28.70 10.00 -14.07
C ALA A 18 27.51 10.04 -15.04
N SER A 19 26.70 8.98 -15.03
CA SER A 19 25.42 8.94 -15.72
C SER A 19 24.54 10.04 -15.13
N SER A 20 24.38 11.14 -15.85
CA SER A 20 23.52 12.26 -15.45
C SER A 20 22.07 11.80 -15.48
N ALA A 21 21.62 11.23 -14.37
CA ALA A 21 20.26 10.77 -14.16
C ALA A 21 19.30 11.94 -14.44
N SER A 22 18.54 11.82 -15.54
CA SER A 22 17.55 12.83 -15.90
C SER A 22 16.52 12.98 -14.79
N ILE A 23 16.34 14.20 -14.29
CA ILE A 23 15.36 14.51 -13.25
C ILE A 23 14.09 15.10 -13.88
N ILE A 24 12.94 14.59 -13.43
CA ILE A 24 11.61 15.09 -13.78
C ILE A 24 10.91 15.65 -12.54
N SER A 25 10.32 16.84 -12.70
CA SER A 25 9.42 17.43 -11.72
C SER A 25 8.03 16.78 -11.87
N VAL A 26 7.59 16.08 -10.82
CA VAL A 26 6.26 15.46 -10.72
C VAL A 26 5.41 16.22 -9.71
N TYR A 27 4.10 16.19 -9.89
CA TYR A 27 3.17 16.88 -9.00
C TYR A 27 2.25 15.89 -8.29
N GLU A 28 2.02 16.15 -7.02
CA GLU A 28 1.26 15.27 -6.13
C GLU A 28 0.21 16.10 -5.38
N PRO A 29 -1.08 15.73 -5.45
CA PRO A 29 -2.13 16.40 -4.69
C PRO A 29 -1.97 16.07 -3.20
N LEU A 30 -2.12 17.09 -2.37
CA LEU A 30 -2.03 17.00 -0.91
C LEU A 30 -3.44 16.98 -0.28
N ASN A 31 -4.26 17.97 -0.66
CA ASN A 31 -5.64 18.09 -0.22
C ASN A 31 -6.42 19.01 -1.17
N ILE A 32 -7.75 18.99 -1.07
CA ILE A 32 -8.63 19.94 -1.75
C ILE A 32 -8.95 21.08 -0.76
N ASN A 33 -8.90 22.32 -1.25
CA ASN A 33 -9.21 23.55 -0.52
C ASN A 33 -10.28 24.33 -1.31
N GLY A 34 -11.55 24.17 -0.94
CA GLY A 34 -12.68 24.71 -1.72
C GLY A 34 -12.70 24.12 -3.13
N THR A 35 -12.54 24.98 -4.15
CA THR A 35 -12.47 24.57 -5.57
C THR A 35 -11.05 24.34 -6.09
N ASN A 36 -10.02 24.50 -5.24
CA ASN A 36 -8.61 24.36 -5.61
C ASN A 36 -8.03 23.04 -5.09
N THR A 37 -7.24 22.37 -5.92
CA THR A 37 -6.39 21.25 -5.51
C THR A 37 -5.04 21.79 -5.09
N ILE A 38 -4.67 21.57 -3.83
CA ILE A 38 -3.36 21.93 -3.29
C ILE A 38 -2.37 20.84 -3.69
N ILE A 39 -1.28 21.21 -4.38
CA ILE A 39 -0.25 20.27 -4.84
C ILE A 39 1.13 20.59 -4.25
N ARG A 40 2.00 19.57 -4.21
CA ARG A 40 3.46 19.74 -4.09
C ARG A 40 4.18 19.35 -5.37
N GLN A 41 5.26 20.07 -5.68
CA GLN A 41 6.31 19.59 -6.57
C GLN A 41 7.19 18.61 -5.82
N LYS A 42 7.52 17.48 -6.46
CA LYS A 42 8.63 16.59 -6.12
C LYS A 42 9.56 16.48 -7.33
N GLU A 43 10.83 16.22 -7.07
CA GLU A 43 11.77 15.82 -8.11
C GLU A 43 12.05 14.33 -7.96
N VAL A 44 11.97 13.59 -9.07
CA VAL A 44 12.24 12.15 -9.11
C VAL A 44 13.13 11.84 -10.31
N GLN A 45 13.85 10.71 -10.22
CA GLN A 45 14.58 10.16 -11.36
C GLN A 45 13.59 9.77 -12.46
N LEU A 46 13.83 10.25 -13.68
CA LEU A 46 13.08 9.87 -14.87
C LEU A 46 13.31 8.37 -15.14
N PRO A 47 12.25 7.53 -15.16
CA PRO A 47 12.40 6.13 -15.49
C PRO A 47 12.89 5.96 -16.94
N SER A 48 13.73 4.95 -17.19
CA SER A 48 14.08 4.54 -18.55
C SER A 48 12.87 3.97 -19.28
N TYR A 49 12.90 3.95 -20.61
CA TYR A 49 11.82 3.40 -21.44
C TYR A 49 11.33 2.03 -20.96
N GLY A 50 12.24 1.10 -20.68
CA GLY A 50 11.89 -0.26 -20.24
C GLY A 50 11.17 -0.32 -18.89
N ILE A 51 11.46 0.61 -17.98
CA ILE A 51 10.77 0.70 -16.68
C ILE A 51 9.37 1.27 -16.89
N ILE A 52 9.25 2.45 -17.52
CA ILE A 52 7.93 3.08 -17.70
C ILE A 52 7.00 2.25 -18.59
N HIS A 53 7.50 1.59 -19.64
CA HIS A 53 6.70 0.71 -20.50
C HIS A 53 6.15 -0.50 -19.72
N LYS A 54 6.96 -1.12 -18.85
CA LYS A 54 6.53 -2.23 -17.99
C LYS A 54 5.50 -1.79 -16.94
N ASP A 55 5.76 -0.68 -16.26
CA ASP A 55 4.85 -0.09 -15.27
C ASP A 55 3.49 0.30 -15.90
N ALA A 56 3.53 0.85 -17.11
CA ALA A 56 2.35 1.28 -17.86
C ALA A 56 1.55 0.08 -18.42
N ALA A 57 2.23 -0.95 -18.93
CA ALA A 57 1.61 -2.18 -19.39
C ALA A 57 0.89 -2.92 -18.26
N SER A 58 1.56 -3.09 -17.11
CA SER A 58 1.05 -3.82 -15.96
C SER A 58 -0.05 -3.09 -15.19
N SER A 59 -0.11 -1.75 -15.26
CA SER A 59 -1.15 -0.98 -14.58
C SER A 59 -2.56 -1.35 -15.03
N ARG A 60 -3.41 -1.71 -14.06
CA ARG A 60 -4.85 -1.98 -14.24
C ARG A 60 -5.73 -0.77 -13.93
N LEU A 61 -5.17 0.27 -13.32
CA LEU A 61 -5.91 1.46 -12.93
C LEU A 61 -6.03 2.42 -14.12
N VAL A 62 -7.27 2.68 -14.54
CA VAL A 62 -7.61 3.65 -15.59
C VAL A 62 -8.68 4.58 -15.04
N TYR A 63 -8.41 5.88 -15.06
CA TYR A 63 -9.31 6.91 -14.56
C TYR A 63 -9.81 7.81 -15.69
N ASP A 64 -11.11 8.06 -15.66
CA ASP A 64 -11.83 8.99 -16.52
C ASP A 64 -12.24 10.26 -15.74
N SER A 65 -12.89 11.21 -16.42
CA SER A 65 -13.31 12.47 -15.81
C SER A 65 -14.27 12.32 -14.62
N ASN A 66 -14.92 11.16 -14.47
CA ASN A 66 -15.88 10.86 -13.41
C ASN A 66 -15.21 10.23 -12.18
N SER A 67 -14.12 9.48 -12.39
CA SER A 67 -13.45 8.65 -11.36
C SER A 67 -12.12 9.22 -10.85
N ILE A 68 -11.45 10.10 -11.61
CA ILE A 68 -10.12 10.63 -11.27
C ILE A 68 -10.02 11.31 -9.89
N SER A 69 -11.15 11.77 -9.33
CA SER A 69 -11.24 12.40 -8.00
C SER A 69 -10.70 11.52 -6.86
N THR A 70 -10.71 10.20 -6.99
CA THR A 70 -10.12 9.29 -5.98
C THR A 70 -8.59 9.41 -5.87
N THR A 71 -7.94 10.01 -6.87
CA THR A 71 -6.48 10.26 -6.88
C THR A 71 -6.10 11.62 -6.26
N GLY A 72 -7.09 12.40 -5.81
CA GLY A 72 -6.92 13.79 -5.38
C GLY A 72 -6.88 14.82 -6.53
N TRP A 73 -6.92 14.36 -7.79
CA TRP A 73 -7.01 15.20 -8.98
C TRP A 73 -8.43 15.33 -9.51
N THR A 74 -8.79 16.48 -10.08
CA THR A 74 -10.00 16.64 -10.90
C THR A 74 -9.66 16.72 -12.39
N ALA A 75 -10.61 16.40 -13.26
CA ALA A 75 -10.46 16.57 -14.71
C ALA A 75 -10.05 18.00 -15.10
N LYS A 76 -10.58 19.01 -14.38
CA LYS A 76 -10.21 20.43 -14.55
C LYS A 76 -8.73 20.68 -14.21
N ASN A 77 -8.19 20.01 -13.19
CA ASN A 77 -6.76 20.13 -12.87
C ASN A 77 -5.91 19.59 -14.03
N LEU A 78 -6.19 18.38 -14.50
CA LEU A 78 -5.35 17.67 -15.48
C LEU A 78 -5.32 18.33 -16.87
N ALA A 79 -6.14 19.35 -17.13
CA ALA A 79 -5.95 20.28 -18.23
C ALA A 79 -4.55 20.96 -18.21
N PHE A 80 -3.83 20.96 -17.07
CA PHE A 80 -2.44 21.46 -17.00
C PHE A 80 -1.49 20.70 -17.94
N ILE A 81 -1.78 19.45 -18.26
CA ILE A 81 -0.94 18.60 -19.13
C ILE A 81 -0.92 19.20 -20.56
N GLU A 82 -2.08 19.64 -21.04
CA GLU A 82 -2.28 20.24 -22.36
C GLU A 82 -1.88 21.72 -22.37
N THR A 83 -2.33 22.52 -21.39
CA THR A 83 -2.04 23.96 -21.34
C THR A 83 -0.63 24.29 -20.85
N ARG A 84 0.08 23.30 -20.27
CA ARG A 84 1.40 23.40 -19.63
C ARG A 84 1.47 24.44 -18.50
N LYS A 85 0.32 24.78 -17.90
CA LYS A 85 0.15 25.88 -16.93
C LYS A 85 -0.83 25.46 -15.84
N PHE A 86 -0.54 25.83 -14.58
CA PHE A 86 -1.48 25.63 -13.46
C PHE A 86 -2.57 26.70 -13.39
N LYS A 87 -2.26 27.93 -13.84
CA LYS A 87 -3.18 29.08 -13.80
C LYS A 87 -4.44 28.79 -14.63
N GLY A 88 -5.61 28.90 -13.99
CA GLY A 88 -6.93 28.61 -14.56
C GLY A 88 -7.47 27.20 -14.21
N ASN A 89 -6.59 26.24 -13.96
CA ASN A 89 -6.94 24.82 -13.80
C ASN A 89 -7.34 24.44 -12.35
N GLY A 90 -7.58 25.42 -11.48
CA GLY A 90 -7.94 25.17 -10.06
C GLY A 90 -6.84 24.46 -9.29
N ILE A 91 -5.58 24.79 -9.59
CA ILE A 91 -4.39 24.21 -8.94
C ILE A 91 -3.65 25.33 -8.19
N GLU A 92 -3.31 25.05 -6.94
CA GLU A 92 -2.49 25.90 -6.09
C GLU A 92 -1.28 25.08 -5.61
N CYS A 93 -0.06 25.54 -5.87
CA CYS A 93 1.14 24.77 -5.54
C CYS A 93 1.97 25.44 -4.45
N ARG A 94 2.32 24.68 -3.41
CA ARG A 94 3.05 25.23 -2.26
C ARG A 94 4.55 25.47 -2.50
N ASN A 95 5.15 24.75 -3.44
CA ASN A 95 6.61 24.75 -3.67
C ASN A 95 7.00 24.61 -5.15
N CYS A 96 6.17 25.06 -6.09
CA CYS A 96 6.45 24.90 -7.52
C CYS A 96 7.41 25.97 -8.05
N SER A 97 8.52 25.52 -8.61
CA SER A 97 9.48 26.36 -9.33
C SER A 97 9.03 26.54 -10.79
N THR A 98 8.06 27.43 -11.03
CA THR A 98 7.67 27.81 -12.40
C THR A 98 8.81 28.55 -13.11
N ASN A 99 9.00 28.30 -14.40
CA ASN A 99 9.91 29.13 -15.20
C ASN A 99 9.38 30.58 -15.34
N SER A 100 10.19 31.46 -15.92
CA SER A 100 9.87 32.88 -16.14
C SER A 100 8.64 33.16 -17.02
N PHE A 101 8.06 32.13 -17.64
CA PHE A 101 6.84 32.20 -18.47
C PHE A 101 5.62 31.50 -17.81
N GLY A 102 5.79 30.97 -16.60
CA GLY A 102 4.75 30.20 -15.89
C GLY A 102 4.50 28.79 -16.46
N GLU A 103 5.41 28.28 -17.29
CA GLU A 103 5.25 27.03 -18.03
C GLU A 103 5.98 25.85 -17.39
N LEU A 104 5.38 24.67 -17.53
CA LEU A 104 5.89 23.40 -17.02
C LEU A 104 6.88 22.77 -18.01
N LYS A 105 8.00 22.26 -17.47
CA LYS A 105 9.01 21.52 -18.24
C LYS A 105 8.39 20.29 -18.90
N ILE A 106 8.55 20.18 -20.21
CA ILE A 106 8.27 18.97 -20.98
C ILE A 106 9.53 18.12 -21.01
N ILE A 107 9.39 16.80 -20.89
CA ILE A 107 10.48 15.84 -21.10
C ILE A 107 10.00 14.77 -22.10
N ASN A 108 10.84 14.39 -23.06
CA ASN A 108 10.57 13.24 -23.91
C ASN A 108 11.21 11.99 -23.28
N ILE A 109 10.46 10.89 -23.21
CA ILE A 109 11.04 9.55 -23.02
C ILE A 109 10.94 8.87 -24.39
N ASP A 110 12.09 8.61 -25.00
CA ASP A 110 12.14 8.01 -26.34
C ASP A 110 11.47 6.64 -26.34
N GLY A 111 10.69 6.35 -27.39
CA GLY A 111 9.80 5.19 -27.47
C GLY A 111 8.47 5.33 -26.72
N PHE A 112 8.41 6.06 -25.60
CA PHE A 112 7.18 6.20 -24.80
C PHE A 112 6.38 7.46 -25.17
N GLY A 113 7.00 8.65 -25.15
CA GLY A 113 6.35 9.91 -25.49
C GLY A 113 6.65 11.07 -24.53
N LYS A 114 5.70 12.01 -24.42
CA LYS A 114 5.91 13.34 -23.81
C LYS A 114 5.36 13.40 -22.39
N CYS A 115 6.21 13.76 -21.44
CA CYS A 115 5.88 13.91 -20.03
C CYS A 115 5.74 15.37 -19.62
N VAL A 116 4.63 15.71 -18.95
CA VAL A 116 4.39 17.01 -18.30
C VAL A 116 3.96 16.74 -16.86
N GLY A 117 4.77 17.17 -15.89
CA GLY A 117 4.40 17.13 -14.47
C GLY A 117 4.16 15.73 -13.88
N GLY A 118 4.75 14.69 -14.46
CA GLY A 118 4.58 13.29 -14.06
C GLY A 118 3.52 12.51 -14.85
N PHE A 119 2.75 13.18 -15.71
CA PHE A 119 1.87 12.51 -16.68
C PHE A 119 2.57 12.41 -18.03
N CYS A 120 2.82 11.18 -18.48
CA CYS A 120 3.46 10.87 -19.77
C CYS A 120 2.43 10.41 -20.79
N GLU A 121 2.25 11.17 -21.86
CA GLU A 121 1.40 10.78 -22.98
C GLU A 121 2.05 9.66 -23.78
N TYR A 122 1.39 8.52 -23.90
CA TYR A 122 1.91 7.42 -24.70
C TYR A 122 1.73 7.70 -26.19
N GLN A 123 2.84 7.88 -26.92
CA GLN A 123 2.95 8.03 -28.37
C GLN A 123 1.95 9.01 -29.05
N ASN A 124 1.50 10.04 -28.34
CA ASN A 124 0.48 11.01 -28.77
C ASN A 124 -0.94 10.42 -28.93
N SER A 125 -1.26 9.37 -28.18
CA SER A 125 -2.57 8.68 -28.19
C SER A 125 -3.67 9.42 -27.41
N GLY A 126 -3.36 10.51 -26.71
CA GLY A 126 -4.27 11.09 -25.70
C GLY A 126 -4.45 10.26 -24.43
N CYS A 127 -3.78 9.11 -24.29
CA CYS A 127 -3.73 8.33 -23.06
C CYS A 127 -2.49 8.71 -22.24
N TYR A 128 -2.67 9.09 -20.97
CA TYR A 128 -1.60 9.61 -20.13
C TYR A 128 -1.29 8.70 -18.95
N TYR A 129 -0.06 8.26 -18.79
CA TYR A 129 0.39 7.45 -17.66
C TYR A 129 1.02 8.31 -16.57
N ASN A 130 0.53 8.21 -15.32
CA ASN A 130 1.11 8.88 -14.16
C ASN A 130 2.28 8.05 -13.62
N ILE A 131 3.52 8.53 -13.81
CA ILE A 131 4.74 7.77 -13.46
C ILE A 131 4.97 7.62 -11.95
N GLN A 132 4.35 8.47 -11.12
CA GLN A 132 4.46 8.45 -9.66
C GLN A 132 3.39 7.54 -9.04
N GLN A 133 2.13 7.72 -9.43
CA GLN A 133 0.97 7.00 -8.85
C GLN A 133 0.51 5.78 -9.69
N LYS A 134 1.25 5.45 -10.76
CA LYS A 134 1.19 4.21 -11.53
C LYS A 134 -0.17 3.89 -12.20
N TYR A 135 -0.95 4.90 -12.59
CA TYR A 135 -2.25 4.73 -13.25
C TYR A 135 -2.33 5.44 -14.61
N TRP A 136 -3.36 5.09 -15.39
CA TRP A 136 -3.72 5.74 -16.66
C TRP A 136 -4.83 6.80 -16.50
N TRP A 137 -4.74 7.87 -17.26
CA TRP A 137 -5.72 8.97 -17.35
C TRP A 137 -6.28 9.09 -18.78
N LYS A 138 -7.59 9.35 -18.87
CA LYS A 138 -8.47 9.26 -20.06
C LYS A 138 -8.65 7.84 -20.61
N CYS A 139 -7.56 7.14 -20.89
CA CYS A 139 -7.56 5.82 -21.52
C CYS A 139 -6.28 5.04 -21.24
N LYS A 140 -6.30 3.75 -21.56
CA LYS A 140 -5.12 2.88 -21.67
C LYS A 140 -4.97 2.46 -23.15
N PRO A 141 -3.80 2.59 -23.80
CA PRO A 141 -3.60 2.24 -25.20
C PRO A 141 -3.90 0.77 -25.53
N GLU A 142 -4.40 0.52 -26.75
CA GLU A 142 -4.91 -0.80 -27.17
C GLU A 142 -3.85 -1.92 -27.13
N GLU A 143 -2.59 -1.58 -27.42
CA GLU A 143 -1.45 -2.50 -27.28
C GLU A 143 -1.27 -3.08 -25.87
N TYR A 144 -1.75 -2.37 -24.83
CA TYR A 144 -1.76 -2.84 -23.44
C TYR A 144 -3.15 -3.36 -23.00
N ASN A 145 -4.14 -3.34 -23.88
CA ASN A 145 -5.49 -3.90 -23.67
C ASN A 145 -5.67 -5.27 -24.36
N GLU A 146 -4.79 -5.64 -25.28
CA GLU A 146 -4.88 -6.93 -25.98
C GLU A 146 -4.82 -8.12 -25.02
N LYS A 147 -5.86 -8.97 -25.09
CA LYS A 147 -5.86 -10.32 -24.54
C LYS A 147 -4.96 -11.25 -25.36
N LYS A 148 -3.68 -10.94 -25.52
CA LYS A 148 -2.71 -11.96 -25.94
C LYS A 148 -2.75 -13.07 -24.90
N GLN A 149 -3.13 -14.27 -25.33
CA GLN A 149 -2.97 -15.49 -24.56
C GLN A 149 -1.47 -15.79 -24.47
N LEU A 150 -0.79 -15.11 -23.55
CA LEU A 150 0.59 -15.41 -23.23
C LEU A 150 0.62 -16.80 -22.62
N THR A 151 1.28 -17.74 -23.28
CA THR A 151 1.52 -19.09 -22.73
C THR A 151 2.20 -18.91 -21.38
N LYS A 152 1.53 -19.33 -20.30
CA LYS A 152 1.82 -18.87 -18.94
C LYS A 152 3.24 -19.23 -18.51
N LYS A 153 4.18 -18.29 -18.66
CA LYS A 153 5.34 -18.19 -17.79
C LYS A 153 4.93 -17.28 -16.64
N GLU A 154 5.11 -17.73 -15.40
CA GLU A 154 4.62 -16.99 -14.25
C GLU A 154 5.50 -15.76 -13.98
N GLU A 155 5.06 -14.61 -14.47
CA GLU A 155 5.55 -13.31 -14.04
C GLU A 155 4.69 -12.82 -12.88
N CYS A 156 5.32 -12.52 -11.74
CA CYS A 156 4.62 -12.09 -10.54
C CYS A 156 4.23 -10.62 -10.62
N GLU A 157 3.11 -10.27 -9.98
CA GLU A 157 2.74 -8.88 -9.72
C GLU A 157 3.81 -8.26 -8.82
N SER A 158 4.75 -7.52 -9.41
CA SER A 158 5.90 -6.92 -8.70
C SER A 158 5.51 -5.71 -7.84
N PHE A 159 4.21 -5.49 -7.67
CA PHE A 159 3.60 -4.54 -6.74
C PHE A 159 2.24 -5.09 -6.29
N LYS A 160 1.83 -4.73 -5.08
CA LYS A 160 0.60 -5.19 -4.44
C LYS A 160 0.04 -4.06 -3.59
N SER A 161 -1.18 -3.61 -3.90
CA SER A 161 -1.97 -2.79 -2.97
C SER A 161 -2.37 -3.66 -1.77
N ILE A 162 -2.38 -3.06 -0.59
CA ILE A 162 -2.80 -3.72 0.65
C ILE A 162 -4.11 -3.07 1.06
N ASP A 163 -5.21 -3.83 0.94
CA ASP A 163 -6.53 -3.38 1.34
C ASP A 163 -6.60 -3.09 2.85
N PRO A 164 -7.42 -2.13 3.31
CA PRO A 164 -7.46 -1.76 4.72
C PRO A 164 -7.93 -2.90 5.63
N PHE A 165 -7.27 -3.10 6.78
CA PHE A 165 -7.66 -4.13 7.74
C PHE A 165 -7.35 -3.76 9.19
N THR A 166 -8.15 -4.30 10.12
CA THR A 166 -7.89 -4.25 11.57
C THR A 166 -7.34 -5.57 12.09
N ILE A 167 -6.35 -5.50 12.99
CA ILE A 167 -5.89 -6.61 13.84
C ILE A 167 -6.06 -6.20 15.31
N VAL A 168 -6.69 -7.08 16.09
CA VAL A 168 -6.98 -6.86 17.52
C VAL A 168 -6.15 -7.86 18.34
N LYS A 169 -5.53 -7.41 19.44
CA LYS A 169 -4.78 -8.29 20.33
C LYS A 169 -5.71 -9.30 20.99
N SER A 170 -5.54 -10.58 20.67
CA SER A 170 -6.35 -11.68 21.21
C SER A 170 -5.49 -12.66 22.01
N GLY A 171 -5.85 -12.86 23.28
CA GLY A 171 -5.21 -13.82 24.18
C GLY A 171 -3.69 -13.70 24.26
N ASN A 172 -3.01 -14.85 24.37
CA ASN A 172 -1.57 -14.96 24.56
C ASN A 172 -0.76 -14.94 23.25
N GLN A 173 -1.42 -15.01 22.08
CA GLN A 173 -0.72 -14.92 20.79
C GLN A 173 -0.15 -13.50 20.61
N LYS A 174 1.11 -13.42 20.18
CA LYS A 174 1.79 -12.12 19.93
C LYS A 174 1.39 -11.53 18.58
N TYR A 175 1.21 -12.37 17.57
CA TYR A 175 0.94 -12.03 16.18
C TYR A 175 -0.39 -12.63 15.72
N ASP A 176 -1.14 -11.91 14.87
CA ASP A 176 -2.26 -12.50 14.13
C ASP A 176 -1.72 -13.29 12.93
N LEU A 177 -1.71 -14.61 13.06
CA LEU A 177 -1.22 -15.52 12.02
C LEU A 177 -2.22 -15.75 10.87
N ASN A 178 -3.46 -15.25 11.00
CA ASN A 178 -4.54 -15.44 10.02
C ASN A 178 -4.54 -14.36 8.94
N LYS A 179 -3.87 -13.22 9.17
CA LYS A 179 -3.81 -12.06 8.26
C LYS A 179 -2.39 -11.63 7.86
N PRO A 180 -1.53 -12.53 7.35
CA PRO A 180 -0.23 -12.12 6.82
C PRO A 180 -0.35 -11.26 5.56
N ILE A 181 0.44 -10.20 5.48
CA ILE A 181 0.75 -9.58 4.19
C ILE A 181 1.75 -10.49 3.49
N THR A 182 1.26 -11.34 2.59
CA THR A 182 2.09 -12.20 1.74
C THR A 182 2.84 -11.39 0.68
N PHE A 183 4.11 -11.70 0.47
CA PHE A 183 5.00 -11.02 -0.48
C PHE A 183 5.01 -11.80 -1.82
N PRO A 184 4.73 -11.16 -2.97
CA PRO A 184 4.68 -11.84 -4.28
C PRO A 184 6.06 -12.16 -4.87
N CYS A 185 7.11 -11.48 -4.40
CA CYS A 185 8.49 -11.61 -4.85
C CYS A 185 9.42 -11.06 -3.74
N ASN A 186 10.64 -11.59 -3.63
CA ASN A 186 11.56 -11.25 -2.53
C ASN A 186 13.05 -11.46 -2.79
N LYS A 187 13.43 -11.97 -3.97
CA LYS A 187 14.81 -12.37 -4.29
C LYS A 187 15.81 -11.22 -4.14
N ASP A 188 15.51 -10.09 -4.80
CA ASP A 188 16.37 -8.90 -4.80
C ASP A 188 15.90 -7.84 -3.80
N GLY A 189 14.87 -8.16 -3.00
CA GLY A 189 14.29 -7.28 -1.98
C GLY A 189 12.90 -6.71 -2.28
N PHE A 190 12.39 -5.93 -1.33
CA PHE A 190 11.05 -5.33 -1.33
C PHE A 190 11.04 -3.95 -0.65
N ASP A 191 9.98 -3.20 -0.93
CA ASP A 191 9.67 -1.88 -0.36
C ASP A 191 8.20 -1.90 0.05
N ILE A 192 7.88 -1.67 1.34
CA ILE A 192 6.49 -1.65 1.81
C ILE A 192 6.21 -0.40 2.63
N ASP A 193 5.29 0.43 2.14
CA ASP A 193 4.69 1.58 2.81
C ASP A 193 3.36 1.16 3.47
N LEU A 194 3.15 1.58 4.72
CA LEU A 194 1.94 1.32 5.52
C LEU A 194 1.52 2.59 6.26
N ASP A 195 0.30 3.07 6.05
CA ASP A 195 -0.32 4.11 6.88
C ASP A 195 -1.16 3.43 7.97
N ILE A 196 -0.72 3.55 9.23
CA ILE A 196 -1.27 2.79 10.35
C ILE A 196 -1.82 3.70 11.46
N GLU A 197 -2.81 3.18 12.19
CA GLU A 197 -3.24 3.70 13.49
C GLU A 197 -3.20 2.56 14.51
N THR A 198 -2.47 2.73 15.62
CA THR A 198 -2.35 1.74 16.71
C THR A 198 -2.59 2.38 18.06
N GLN A 199 -3.16 1.60 18.99
CA GLN A 199 -3.49 2.04 20.35
C GLN A 199 -2.37 1.83 21.37
N ASP A 200 -1.32 1.10 20.98
CA ASP A 200 -0.17 0.72 21.83
C ASP A 200 1.07 0.45 20.94
N ASP A 201 2.20 0.13 21.57
CA ASP A 201 3.42 -0.36 20.93
C ASP A 201 3.11 -1.50 19.91
N LEU A 202 3.85 -1.55 18.80
CA LEU A 202 3.60 -2.48 17.70
C LEU A 202 4.78 -3.43 17.47
N TYR A 203 4.50 -4.73 17.37
CA TYR A 203 5.44 -5.73 16.88
C TYR A 203 5.10 -6.11 15.43
N LEU A 204 6.12 -6.17 14.57
CA LEU A 204 6.03 -6.70 13.22
C LEU A 204 7.00 -7.88 13.06
N MET A 205 6.60 -8.91 12.32
CA MET A 205 7.40 -10.11 12.10
C MET A 205 7.52 -10.43 10.62
N LEU A 206 8.75 -10.44 10.11
CA LEU A 206 9.11 -10.84 8.76
C LEU A 206 9.60 -12.31 8.78
N SER A 207 8.88 -13.20 8.08
CA SER A 207 9.21 -14.62 7.97
C SER A 207 9.70 -14.98 6.56
N ASP A 208 10.63 -15.92 6.45
CA ASP A 208 11.04 -16.56 5.19
C ASP A 208 10.13 -17.75 4.79
N LYS A 209 9.04 -17.99 5.54
CA LYS A 209 8.02 -19.01 5.27
C LYS A 209 6.69 -18.36 4.89
N LYS A 210 5.94 -19.01 3.99
CA LYS A 210 4.55 -18.60 3.64
C LYS A 210 3.57 -18.81 4.82
N VAL A 211 3.90 -19.72 5.72
CA VAL A 211 3.18 -20.00 6.98
C VAL A 211 4.23 -20.12 8.09
N TYR A 212 4.11 -19.30 9.13
CA TYR A 212 5.01 -19.27 10.28
C TYR A 212 4.69 -20.37 11.30
N SER A 213 5.74 -21.03 11.81
CA SER A 213 5.71 -21.90 12.99
C SER A 213 6.44 -21.26 14.18
N PRO A 214 6.00 -21.48 15.44
CA PRO A 214 6.72 -21.04 16.65
C PRO A 214 8.18 -21.54 16.80
N SER A 215 8.63 -22.44 15.93
CA SER A 215 10.02 -22.90 15.82
C SER A 215 10.92 -21.99 14.98
N ASP A 216 10.35 -21.07 14.20
CA ASP A 216 11.05 -20.46 13.08
C ASP A 216 11.87 -19.25 13.50
N SER A 217 13.08 -19.13 12.94
CA SER A 217 13.89 -17.91 13.06
C SER A 217 13.35 -16.85 12.12
N VAL A 218 12.92 -15.73 12.67
CA VAL A 218 12.29 -14.61 11.95
C VAL A 218 13.02 -13.31 12.28
N ILE A 219 12.77 -12.25 11.50
CA ILE A 219 13.13 -10.89 11.90
C ILE A 219 11.92 -10.26 12.59
N GLU A 220 12.02 -10.04 13.89
CA GLU A 220 11.07 -9.20 14.64
C GLU A 220 11.54 -7.75 14.65
N ILE A 221 10.60 -6.84 14.41
CA ILE A 221 10.74 -5.39 14.56
C ILE A 221 9.75 -4.95 15.64
N ALA A 222 10.25 -4.44 16.76
CA ALA A 222 9.46 -3.89 17.85
C ALA A 222 9.52 -2.36 17.83
N TYR A 223 8.36 -1.68 17.81
CA TYR A 223 8.22 -0.23 17.91
C TYR A 223 7.65 0.15 19.29
N ASN A 224 8.45 0.82 20.13
CA ASN A 224 8.03 1.37 21.41
C ASN A 224 7.77 2.88 21.24
N PHE A 225 6.59 3.26 20.76
CA PHE A 225 6.32 4.61 20.26
C PHE A 225 6.47 5.70 21.34
N SER A 226 6.10 5.42 22.59
CA SER A 226 6.26 6.37 23.72
C SER A 226 7.72 6.72 24.00
N GLU A 227 8.64 5.82 23.68
CA GLU A 227 10.09 5.97 23.90
C GLU A 227 10.82 6.44 22.64
N LYS A 228 10.10 6.52 21.50
CA LYS A 228 10.65 6.69 20.14
C LYS A 228 11.72 5.67 19.76
N GLN A 229 11.77 4.53 20.44
CA GLN A 229 12.73 3.46 20.16
C GLN A 229 12.09 2.41 19.26
N TYR A 230 12.87 1.91 18.30
CA TYR A 230 12.59 0.64 17.64
C TYR A 230 13.75 -0.32 17.88
N LYS A 231 13.46 -1.62 17.87
CA LYS A 231 14.45 -2.69 18.03
C LYS A 231 14.19 -3.76 16.98
N ILE A 232 15.24 -4.17 16.29
CA ILE A 232 15.19 -5.31 15.36
C ILE A 232 15.95 -6.49 15.97
N THR A 233 15.41 -7.69 15.87
CA THR A 233 16.04 -8.93 16.36
C THR A 233 15.79 -10.09 15.42
N GLU A 234 16.85 -10.80 15.05
CA GLU A 234 16.73 -12.14 14.44
C GLU A 234 16.64 -13.22 15.52
N GLY A 235 15.75 -14.18 15.34
CA GLY A 235 15.70 -15.40 16.15
C GLY A 235 14.30 -15.99 16.26
N VAL A 236 14.16 -17.01 17.12
CA VAL A 236 12.85 -17.54 17.52
C VAL A 236 12.19 -16.53 18.46
N VAL A 237 11.06 -15.97 18.04
CA VAL A 237 10.33 -14.97 18.82
C VAL A 237 9.60 -15.60 20.01
N SER A 238 9.75 -14.98 21.18
CA SER A 238 9.00 -15.39 22.37
C SER A 238 7.51 -15.09 22.22
N GLN A 239 6.66 -15.99 22.73
CA GLN A 239 5.24 -15.69 22.88
C GLN A 239 5.06 -14.47 23.81
N ALA A 240 3.99 -13.71 23.59
CA ALA A 240 3.70 -12.57 24.44
C ALA A 240 3.45 -13.03 25.88
N SER A 241 4.06 -12.35 26.85
CA SER A 241 3.61 -12.45 28.24
C SER A 241 2.14 -12.03 28.31
N SER A 242 1.36 -12.74 29.13
CA SER A 242 -0.08 -12.51 29.28
C SER A 242 -0.38 -11.28 30.16
N SER A 243 0.17 -10.13 29.78
CA SER A 243 -0.13 -8.83 30.43
C SER A 243 -1.49 -8.32 29.95
N SER A 244 -2.49 -8.38 30.81
CA SER A 244 -3.81 -7.76 30.61
C SER A 244 -3.81 -6.23 30.75
N GLN A 245 -2.71 -5.58 30.34
CA GLN A 245 -2.58 -4.12 30.35
C GLN A 245 -3.53 -3.51 29.32
N ALA A 246 -4.24 -2.46 29.72
CA ALA A 246 -5.03 -1.64 28.82
C ALA A 246 -4.11 -0.77 27.93
N PRO A 247 -4.56 -0.39 26.72
CA PRO A 247 -3.76 0.42 25.80
C PRO A 247 -3.35 1.77 26.42
N GLY A 248 -2.05 2.08 26.34
CA GLY A 248 -1.52 3.36 26.79
C GLY A 248 -1.66 4.42 25.70
N SER A 249 -2.46 5.46 25.92
CA SER A 249 -2.63 6.56 24.94
C SER A 249 -1.32 7.29 24.60
N SER A 250 -0.32 7.26 25.47
CA SER A 250 1.05 7.77 25.20
C SER A 250 1.88 6.87 24.29
N LYS A 251 1.40 5.66 23.98
CA LYS A 251 2.00 4.65 23.09
C LYS A 251 1.22 4.48 21.78
N ALA A 252 0.06 5.11 21.67
CA ALA A 252 -0.68 5.16 20.43
C ALA A 252 0.13 5.91 19.36
N PHE A 253 0.02 5.45 18.11
CA PHE A 253 0.70 6.04 16.97
C PHE A 253 -0.25 6.09 15.77
N ASN A 254 -0.30 7.22 15.08
CA ASN A 254 -0.94 7.39 13.79
C ASN A 254 0.09 8.01 12.85
N GLY A 255 0.32 7.38 11.70
CA GLY A 255 1.33 7.81 10.73
C GLY A 255 1.83 6.69 9.83
N ARG A 256 2.90 6.98 9.09
CA ARG A 256 3.47 6.06 8.10
C ARG A 256 4.64 5.26 8.67
N ILE A 257 4.65 3.96 8.41
CA ILE A 257 5.84 3.10 8.55
C ILE A 257 6.22 2.60 7.16
N ARG A 258 7.50 2.71 6.81
CA ARG A 258 8.08 2.13 5.59
C ARG A 258 9.18 1.15 5.95
N ILE A 259 9.14 -0.05 5.38
CA ILE A 259 10.15 -1.10 5.56
C ILE A 259 10.77 -1.39 4.21
N MET A 260 12.07 -1.19 4.09
CA MET A 260 12.79 -1.24 2.81
C MET A 260 13.96 -2.22 2.91
N TYR A 261 13.84 -3.34 2.21
CA TYR A 261 14.79 -4.45 2.23
C TYR A 261 15.45 -4.65 0.87
N THR A 262 16.78 -4.64 0.79
CA THR A 262 17.52 -4.61 -0.48
C THR A 262 18.28 -5.92 -0.78
N GLY A 263 17.80 -7.06 -0.29
CA GLY A 263 18.52 -8.35 -0.34
C GLY A 263 19.72 -8.47 0.61
N TYR A 264 20.10 -7.36 1.27
CA TYR A 264 21.28 -7.28 2.16
C TYR A 264 21.08 -6.30 3.33
N TYR A 265 20.44 -5.15 3.10
CA TYR A 265 20.13 -4.18 4.15
C TYR A 265 18.63 -4.16 4.42
N LEU A 266 18.24 -4.16 5.70
CA LEU A 266 16.88 -3.83 6.15
C LEU A 266 16.90 -2.42 6.75
N ASN A 267 16.05 -1.55 6.21
CA ASN A 267 15.91 -0.15 6.59
C ASN A 267 14.47 0.10 7.06
N ILE A 268 14.31 1.00 8.02
CA ILE A 268 13.01 1.38 8.58
C ILE A 268 12.90 2.90 8.56
N TYR A 269 11.73 3.40 8.15
CA TYR A 269 11.38 4.80 8.22
C TYR A 269 10.04 4.97 8.93
N ILE A 270 9.96 5.94 9.84
CA ILE A 270 8.75 6.34 10.55
C ILE A 270 8.45 7.78 10.13
N ASN A 271 7.28 8.03 9.54
CA ASN A 271 6.89 9.32 8.96
C ASN A 271 7.91 9.90 7.95
N ASN A 272 8.66 9.02 7.26
CA ASN A 272 9.80 9.31 6.35
C ASN A 272 11.10 9.74 7.04
N GLU A 273 11.15 9.86 8.37
CA GLU A 273 12.40 9.95 9.13
C GLU A 273 12.98 8.53 9.27
N GLY A 274 14.29 8.35 9.05
CA GLY A 274 14.93 7.03 9.03
C GLY A 274 16.25 7.02 9.76
N GLU A 275 16.53 5.90 10.41
CA GLU A 275 17.74 5.65 11.19
C GLU A 275 18.40 4.32 10.74
N PRO A 276 19.65 3.99 11.16
CA PRO A 276 20.55 3.22 10.32
C PRO A 276 20.09 1.79 10.01
N PHE A 277 20.48 1.38 8.80
CA PHE A 277 20.38 0.03 8.27
C PHE A 277 20.91 -1.03 9.25
N ILE A 278 20.24 -2.19 9.29
CA ILE A 278 20.86 -3.42 9.77
C ILE A 278 21.23 -4.32 8.59
N ILE A 279 22.26 -5.13 8.78
CA ILE A 279 22.66 -6.16 7.82
C ILE A 279 21.76 -7.39 8.03
N VAL A 280 21.12 -7.83 6.95
CA VAL A 280 20.21 -8.98 6.87
C VAL A 280 20.53 -9.68 5.54
N GLU A 281 21.57 -10.51 5.53
CA GLU A 281 22.12 -11.03 4.28
C GLU A 281 21.21 -12.10 3.64
N ASN A 282 20.86 -11.91 2.37
CA ASN A 282 20.30 -12.94 1.47
C ASN A 282 19.03 -13.65 1.98
N LYS A 283 18.24 -13.02 2.86
CA LYS A 283 16.95 -13.53 3.32
C LYS A 283 15.87 -13.38 2.24
N ALA A 284 15.05 -14.41 2.08
CA ALA A 284 13.96 -14.46 1.10
C ALA A 284 12.59 -14.39 1.80
N PHE A 285 12.20 -13.22 2.30
CA PHE A 285 10.97 -13.04 3.08
C PHE A 285 9.68 -13.32 2.28
N LYS A 286 8.76 -14.11 2.84
CA LYS A 286 7.49 -14.50 2.18
C LYS A 286 6.25 -13.85 2.81
N ALA A 287 6.33 -13.42 4.07
CA ALA A 287 5.20 -12.88 4.81
C ALA A 287 5.60 -11.86 5.89
N LEU A 288 4.77 -10.84 6.06
CA LEU A 288 4.77 -9.89 7.17
C LEU A 288 3.52 -10.11 8.05
N TYR A 289 3.73 -10.24 9.36
CA TYR A 289 2.69 -10.38 10.38
C TYR A 289 2.71 -9.19 11.35
N PHE A 290 1.56 -8.87 11.95
CA PHE A 290 1.39 -7.78 12.91
C PHE A 290 0.99 -8.29 14.29
N GLY A 291 1.47 -7.61 15.32
CA GLY A 291 1.18 -7.89 16.73
C GLY A 291 1.08 -6.60 17.52
N PRO A 292 -0.10 -5.96 17.64
CA PRO A 292 -0.29 -4.86 18.58
C PRO A 292 -0.11 -5.37 20.01
N LYS A 293 0.62 -4.64 20.86
CA LYS A 293 0.94 -5.08 22.23
C LYS A 293 -0.32 -5.25 23.09
N SER A 294 -1.25 -4.32 22.98
CA SER A 294 -2.62 -4.39 23.46
C SER A 294 -3.56 -3.64 22.51
N GLY A 295 -4.88 -3.71 22.72
CA GLY A 295 -5.85 -3.00 21.89
C GLY A 295 -5.88 -3.49 20.45
N LYS A 296 -5.79 -2.57 19.49
CA LYS A 296 -5.77 -2.85 18.04
C LYS A 296 -4.73 -2.04 17.28
N VAL A 297 -4.41 -2.52 16.07
CA VAL A 297 -3.82 -1.76 14.97
C VAL A 297 -4.75 -1.83 13.76
N ASP A 298 -4.98 -0.70 13.11
CA ASP A 298 -5.63 -0.58 11.82
C ASP A 298 -4.58 -0.20 10.77
N VAL A 299 -4.51 -0.97 9.68
CA VAL A 299 -3.81 -0.58 8.46
C VAL A 299 -4.83 0.12 7.57
N THR A 300 -4.64 1.41 7.33
CA THR A 300 -5.61 2.28 6.63
C THR A 300 -5.33 2.41 5.14
N PHE A 301 -4.06 2.27 4.76
CA PHE A 301 -3.57 2.14 3.40
C PHE A 301 -2.24 1.38 3.44
N GLY A 302 -1.91 0.64 2.39
CA GLY A 302 -0.57 0.11 2.21
C GLY A 302 -0.24 -0.22 0.77
N PHE A 303 1.05 -0.17 0.45
CA PHE A 303 1.60 -0.52 -0.85
C PHE A 303 2.89 -1.31 -0.67
N LEU A 304 2.99 -2.47 -1.32
CA LEU A 304 4.22 -3.24 -1.44
C LEU A 304 4.71 -3.20 -2.88
N GLY A 305 6.01 -2.98 -3.08
CA GLY A 305 6.74 -3.19 -4.33
C GLY A 305 7.89 -4.20 -4.15
N CYS A 306 8.23 -4.94 -5.19
CA CYS A 306 9.43 -5.77 -5.26
C CYS A 306 10.50 -5.09 -6.12
N TYR A 307 11.78 -5.32 -5.81
CA TYR A 307 12.87 -4.87 -6.70
C TYR A 307 13.14 -5.84 -7.87
N SER A 308 12.67 -7.10 -7.76
CA SER A 308 12.68 -8.11 -8.82
C SER A 308 11.26 -8.49 -9.24
N SER A 309 11.03 -8.78 -10.53
CA SER A 309 9.81 -9.47 -11.01
C SER A 309 9.97 -10.99 -11.17
N GLU A 310 11.04 -11.57 -10.63
CA GLU A 310 11.17 -13.01 -10.52
C GLU A 310 10.29 -13.52 -9.38
N CYS A 311 9.34 -14.39 -9.69
CA CYS A 311 8.62 -15.20 -8.71
C CYS A 311 9.58 -16.21 -8.04
N ASP A 312 9.27 -16.57 -6.79
CA ASP A 312 9.50 -17.97 -6.38
C ASP A 312 8.55 -18.85 -7.20
N ALA A 313 9.04 -19.93 -7.82
CA ALA A 313 8.16 -20.91 -8.45
C ALA A 313 7.15 -21.45 -7.43
N VAL A 314 5.91 -21.66 -7.85
CA VAL A 314 4.90 -22.30 -6.99
C VAL A 314 5.21 -23.79 -6.91
N ASP A 315 5.86 -24.23 -5.84
CA ASP A 315 5.91 -25.65 -5.46
C ASP A 315 4.49 -26.14 -5.14
N GLU A 316 3.79 -26.64 -6.15
CA GLU A 316 2.48 -27.32 -6.03
C GLU A 316 2.65 -28.69 -5.33
N THR A 317 2.92 -28.65 -4.03
CA THR A 317 2.79 -29.83 -3.15
C THR A 317 1.33 -30.02 -2.75
N THR A 318 0.54 -30.43 -3.74
CA THR A 318 -0.93 -30.60 -3.70
C THR A 318 -1.44 -31.37 -2.48
N PRO A 319 -2.23 -30.73 -1.58
CA PRO A 319 -3.15 -31.43 -0.70
C PRO A 319 -4.36 -31.85 -1.54
N ALA A 320 -4.64 -33.15 -1.62
CA ALA A 320 -5.72 -33.66 -2.47
C ALA A 320 -7.10 -33.11 -2.04
N GLN A 321 -7.78 -32.39 -2.95
CA GLN A 321 -9.14 -31.91 -2.73
C GLN A 321 -10.11 -33.11 -2.64
N PRO A 322 -10.99 -33.18 -1.63
CA PRO A 322 -11.93 -34.28 -1.48
C PRO A 322 -13.01 -34.23 -2.57
N THR A 323 -13.16 -35.33 -3.30
CA THR A 323 -14.20 -35.50 -4.33
C THR A 323 -15.59 -35.52 -3.70
N LEU A 324 -16.39 -34.49 -3.94
CA LEU A 324 -17.81 -34.48 -3.58
C LEU A 324 -18.60 -35.39 -4.53
N THR A 325 -18.80 -36.64 -4.12
CA THR A 325 -19.70 -37.58 -4.80
C THR A 325 -21.15 -37.12 -4.65
N THR A 326 -21.82 -36.85 -5.77
CA THR A 326 -23.25 -36.52 -5.81
C THR A 326 -24.10 -37.73 -5.45
N THR A 327 -24.60 -37.78 -4.22
CA THR A 327 -25.56 -38.80 -3.77
C THR A 327 -26.98 -38.47 -4.26
N ALA A 328 -27.78 -39.50 -4.56
CA ALA A 328 -29.08 -39.34 -5.19
C ALA A 328 -30.17 -38.75 -4.27
N GLN A 329 -31.11 -38.05 -4.90
CA GLN A 329 -32.34 -37.50 -4.30
C GLN A 329 -33.28 -38.60 -3.78
N PRO A 330 -33.75 -38.53 -2.52
CA PRO A 330 -34.87 -39.35 -2.04
C PRO A 330 -36.23 -38.71 -2.38
N THR A 331 -37.24 -39.56 -2.61
CA THR A 331 -38.60 -39.16 -3.01
C THR A 331 -39.45 -38.68 -1.83
N LEU A 332 -40.43 -37.81 -2.09
CA LEU A 332 -41.46 -37.41 -1.12
C LEU A 332 -42.40 -38.58 -0.76
N THR A 333 -42.71 -38.73 0.53
CA THR A 333 -43.87 -39.50 1.03
C THR A 333 -44.54 -38.76 2.19
N THR A 334 -45.88 -38.66 2.14
CA THR A 334 -46.69 -37.87 3.07
C THR A 334 -47.53 -38.74 4.00
N THR A 335 -47.37 -38.59 5.33
CA THR A 335 -48.35 -38.82 6.43
C THR A 335 -47.61 -38.72 7.78
N ALA A 336 -48.20 -38.34 8.92
CA ALA A 336 -49.56 -37.88 9.23
C ALA A 336 -49.53 -36.80 10.36
N GLN A 337 -50.70 -36.24 10.66
CA GLN A 337 -50.94 -35.12 11.60
C GLN A 337 -51.34 -35.60 13.01
N PRO A 338 -51.02 -34.81 14.06
CA PRO A 338 -51.98 -34.53 15.14
C PRO A 338 -52.13 -32.99 15.33
N THR A 339 -53.32 -32.41 15.15
CA THR A 339 -54.43 -32.32 16.13
C THR A 339 -54.16 -31.32 17.26
N LEU A 340 -54.68 -30.10 17.09
CA LEU A 340 -54.74 -29.05 18.13
C LEU A 340 -56.10 -29.10 18.85
N THR A 341 -56.08 -28.85 20.16
CA THR A 341 -57.29 -28.64 20.99
C THR A 341 -57.09 -27.38 21.86
N SER A 342 -58.17 -26.81 22.39
CA SER A 342 -58.27 -25.37 22.68
C SER A 342 -58.55 -25.01 24.15
N ALA A 343 -58.47 -23.69 24.43
CA ALA A 343 -58.90 -22.95 25.63
C ALA A 343 -57.97 -23.04 26.88
N ALA A 344 -57.96 -22.06 27.80
CA ALA A 344 -58.82 -20.86 27.95
C ALA A 344 -58.08 -19.62 28.52
N GLN A 345 -58.71 -18.44 28.40
CA GLN A 345 -58.38 -17.18 29.09
C GLN A 345 -59.06 -17.12 30.48
N PRO A 346 -58.61 -16.28 31.45
CA PRO A 346 -59.04 -14.86 31.58
C PRO A 346 -57.84 -13.89 31.82
N ALA A 347 -57.85 -12.56 31.58
CA ALA A 347 -58.76 -11.45 31.95
C ALA A 347 -58.75 -11.11 33.47
N SER A 348 -58.73 -9.86 33.98
CA SER A 348 -58.51 -8.49 33.42
C SER A 348 -58.34 -7.46 34.56
N ALA A 349 -57.59 -6.36 34.39
CA ALA A 349 -57.74 -5.03 35.05
C ALA A 349 -56.59 -4.04 34.67
N SER A 350 -56.65 -2.71 34.87
CA SER A 350 -57.57 -1.65 34.38
C SER A 350 -57.52 -0.37 35.24
N SER A 351 -56.74 0.66 34.86
CA SER A 351 -56.86 2.11 35.20
C SER A 351 -55.65 2.89 34.62
N SER A 352 -55.66 4.09 33.99
CA SER A 352 -56.36 5.40 34.16
C SER A 352 -55.94 6.19 35.42
N THR A 353 -55.67 7.52 35.44
CA THR A 353 -55.58 8.65 34.45
C THR A 353 -54.17 9.32 34.52
N ALA A 354 -53.68 10.35 33.81
CA ALA A 354 -54.16 11.56 33.06
C ALA A 354 -54.67 12.74 33.94
N VAL A 355 -54.47 14.04 33.64
CA VAL A 355 -53.92 14.69 32.40
C VAL A 355 -52.44 15.18 32.52
N VAL A 356 -51.95 16.44 32.52
CA VAL A 356 -52.46 17.85 32.56
C VAL A 356 -51.45 18.83 31.84
N SER A 357 -51.86 20.06 31.46
CA SER A 357 -51.10 21.13 30.74
C SER A 357 -50.25 22.05 31.66
N SER A 358 -49.48 23.07 31.24
CA SER A 358 -49.10 23.70 29.93
C SER A 358 -47.64 24.25 30.06
N THR A 359 -47.04 25.28 29.40
CA THR A 359 -47.34 26.42 28.47
C THR A 359 -45.94 26.93 27.94
N GLN A 360 -45.70 27.83 26.97
CA GLN A 360 -46.50 28.67 26.05
C GLN A 360 -45.78 28.84 24.67
N GLN A 361 -45.39 30.06 24.25
CA GLN A 361 -44.85 30.45 22.93
C GLN A 361 -44.24 31.88 23.01
N ILE A 362 -43.54 32.35 21.94
CA ILE A 362 -42.89 33.70 21.77
C ILE A 362 -41.51 33.71 22.47
N GLU A 363 -40.40 34.25 21.92
CA GLU A 363 -40.22 35.47 21.11
C GLU A 363 -39.16 35.37 19.97
N GLN A 364 -39.08 36.40 19.12
CA GLN A 364 -38.23 36.48 17.92
C GLN A 364 -37.62 37.89 17.76
N CYS A 365 -36.30 38.02 17.91
CA CYS A 365 -35.45 39.18 17.61
C CYS A 365 -34.00 38.66 17.45
N GLU A 366 -33.12 39.23 16.61
CA GLU A 366 -33.27 40.26 15.57
C GLU A 366 -32.32 39.92 14.39
#